data_AF-A0A970Z0D0-F1
#
_entry.id   AF-A0A970Z0D0-F1
#
_cell.length_a   1.000
_cell.length_b   1.000
_cell.length_c   1.000
_cell.angle_alpha   90.00
_cell.angle_beta   90.00
_cell.angle_gamma   90.00
#
_symmetry.space_group_name_H-M   'P 1'
#
loop_
_entity.id
_entity.type
_entity.pdbx_description
1 polymer ?
#
loop_
_entity_poly.entity_id
_entity_poly.type
_entity_poly.pdbx_seq_one_letter_code
_entity_poly.pdbx_strand_id
1 'polypeptide(L)'
;MKERKQYKIDADEFLLLNTEARINPEVASRRPFVTERDIARYYSLLSFIARNIDISKEEFILICDSYNGVIPSKSDPLLYARVFSLNIEDNIKLNKADERFAVEGKTLLEKIEKMSIAERLCLLDAIEMFFVKKPEIQFDTFQEFYQNLIKLNSQN
;
A
#
# COMPACT_ATOMS: atom_id res chain seq x y z
N MET A 1 10.67 20.12 20.38
CA MET A 1 10.84 18.74 19.86
C MET A 1 10.69 17.81 21.06
N LYS A 2 9.58 17.07 21.20
CA LYS A 2 9.39 16.11 22.31
C LYS A 2 9.88 14.75 21.84
N GLU A 3 10.86 14.18 22.53
CA GLU A 3 11.36 12.82 22.28
C GLU A 3 10.21 11.81 22.38
N ARG A 4 10.01 10.99 21.33
CA ARG A 4 9.10 9.85 21.38
C ARG A 4 9.81 8.72 22.12
N LYS A 5 9.34 8.38 23.32
CA LYS A 5 9.78 7.16 24.02
C LYS A 5 9.29 5.94 23.23
N GLN A 6 10.22 5.12 22.78
CA GLN A 6 9.91 3.85 22.12
C GLN A 6 9.58 2.82 23.22
N TYR A 7 8.30 2.52 23.40
CA TYR A 7 7.85 1.50 24.35
C TYR A 7 7.94 0.13 23.70
N LYS A 8 8.84 -0.73 24.19
CA LYS A 8 8.82 -2.18 23.88
C LYS A 8 7.74 -2.80 24.75
N ILE A 9 6.56 -3.01 24.18
CA ILE A 9 5.48 -3.76 24.81
C ILE A 9 5.67 -5.22 24.41
N ASP A 10 5.69 -6.12 25.39
CA ASP A 10 5.71 -7.58 25.18
C ASP A 10 4.40 -8.05 24.52
N ALA A 11 4.45 -9.12 23.72
CA ALA A 11 3.28 -9.72 23.06
C ALA A 11 2.15 -10.09 24.05
N ASP A 12 2.50 -10.52 25.26
CA ASP A 12 1.52 -10.88 26.29
C ASP A 12 0.89 -9.62 26.92
N GLU A 13 1.70 -8.58 27.14
CA GLU A 13 1.23 -7.26 27.60
C GLU A 13 0.33 -6.59 26.53
N PHE A 14 0.67 -6.76 25.25
CA PHE A 14 -0.15 -6.32 24.12
C PHE A 14 -1.50 -7.05 24.06
N LEU A 15 -1.53 -8.36 24.35
CA LEU A 15 -2.76 -9.15 24.39
C LEU A 15 -3.67 -8.75 25.56
N LEU A 16 -3.07 -8.48 26.72
CA LEU A 16 -3.79 -8.02 27.92
C LEU A 16 -4.43 -6.63 27.69
N LEU A 17 -3.65 -5.66 27.19
CA LEU A 17 -4.12 -4.32 26.83
C LEU A 17 -5.24 -4.35 25.77
N ASN A 18 -5.17 -5.28 24.81
CA ASN A 18 -6.21 -5.48 23.80
C ASN A 18 -7.53 -6.02 24.37
N THR A 19 -7.43 -6.86 25.38
CA THR A 19 -8.60 -7.46 26.05
C THR A 19 -9.23 -6.43 26.98
N GLU A 20 -8.43 -5.66 27.71
CA GLU A 20 -8.89 -4.57 28.57
C GLU A 20 -9.50 -3.40 27.80
N ALA A 21 -8.95 -2.99 26.65
CA ALA A 21 -9.53 -1.92 25.83
C ALA A 21 -10.91 -2.26 25.22
N ARG A 22 -11.27 -3.55 25.15
CA ARG A 22 -12.61 -4.00 24.71
C ARG A 22 -13.64 -3.96 25.83
N ILE A 23 -13.19 -4.01 27.08
CA ILE A 23 -14.04 -4.14 28.27
C ILE A 23 -14.11 -2.81 29.02
N ASN A 24 -13.07 -1.97 28.94
CA ASN A 24 -12.97 -0.71 29.67
C ASN A 24 -12.92 0.51 28.73
N PRO A 25 -13.97 1.35 28.71
CA PRO A 25 -14.03 2.56 27.87
C PRO A 25 -12.98 3.63 28.23
N GLU A 26 -12.42 3.62 29.43
CA GLU A 26 -11.35 4.55 29.81
C GLU A 26 -10.01 4.19 29.15
N VAL A 27 -9.72 2.91 28.92
CA VAL A 27 -8.52 2.45 28.19
C VAL A 27 -8.69 2.70 26.69
N ALA A 28 -9.91 2.53 26.16
CA ALA A 28 -10.26 2.89 24.78
C ALA A 28 -10.08 4.40 24.50
N SER A 29 -10.17 5.25 25.53
CA SER A 29 -9.96 6.70 25.41
C SER A 29 -8.50 7.09 25.14
N ARG A 30 -7.54 6.17 25.34
CA ARG A 30 -6.14 6.36 24.94
C ARG A 30 -6.03 6.16 23.42
N ARG A 31 -6.36 7.23 22.68
CA ARG A 31 -6.32 7.33 21.21
C ARG A 31 -5.10 6.67 20.51
N PRO A 32 -3.86 6.70 21.07
CA PRO A 32 -2.72 6.10 20.38
C PRO A 32 -2.88 4.58 20.16
N PHE A 33 -3.45 3.86 21.14
CA PHE A 33 -3.44 2.40 21.13
C PHE A 33 -4.40 1.79 20.10
N VAL A 34 -5.61 2.35 20.00
CA VAL A 34 -6.60 1.92 18.99
C VAL A 34 -6.09 2.21 17.59
N THR A 35 -5.50 3.39 17.38
CA THR A 35 -4.93 3.78 16.09
C THR A 35 -3.76 2.88 15.69
N GLU A 36 -2.79 2.62 16.56
CA GLU A 36 -1.65 1.73 16.28
C GLU A 36 -2.12 0.31 15.93
N ARG A 37 -3.07 -0.23 16.70
CA ARG A 37 -3.65 -1.56 16.45
C ARG A 37 -4.37 -1.65 15.11
N ASP A 38 -5.22 -0.67 14.80
CA ASP A 38 -6.01 -0.69 13.59
C ASP A 38 -5.13 -0.47 12.35
N ILE A 39 -4.09 0.36 12.46
CA ILE A 39 -3.03 0.49 11.45
C ILE A 39 -2.28 -0.84 11.25
N ALA A 40 -1.89 -1.52 12.33
CA ALA A 40 -1.18 -2.80 12.24
C ALA A 40 -2.03 -3.88 11.55
N ARG A 41 -3.34 -3.93 11.85
CA ARG A 41 -4.30 -4.81 11.16
C ARG A 41 -4.45 -4.47 9.69
N TYR A 42 -4.56 -3.18 9.38
CA TYR A 42 -4.64 -2.70 8.01
C TYR A 42 -3.42 -3.11 7.19
N TYR A 43 -2.20 -2.87 7.68
CA TYR A 43 -0.98 -3.30 6.98
C TYR A 43 -0.83 -4.83 6.90
N SER A 44 -1.30 -5.56 7.90
CA SER A 44 -1.34 -7.03 7.85
C SER A 44 -2.26 -7.53 6.73
N LEU A 45 -3.43 -6.89 6.58
CA LEU A 45 -4.38 -7.17 5.51
C LEU A 45 -3.79 -6.83 4.14
N LEU A 46 -3.17 -5.65 3.98
CA LEU A 46 -2.52 -5.27 2.72
C LEU A 46 -1.38 -6.23 2.36
N SER A 47 -0.55 -6.63 3.33
CA SER A 47 0.51 -7.62 3.12
C SER A 47 -0.05 -8.97 2.64
N PHE A 48 -1.21 -9.39 3.17
CA PHE A 48 -1.89 -10.59 2.71
C PHE A 48 -2.42 -10.43 1.27
N ILE A 49 -3.05 -9.30 0.96
CA ILE A 49 -3.57 -9.00 -0.38
C ILE A 49 -2.44 -8.95 -1.41
N ALA A 50 -1.34 -8.25 -1.10
CA ALA A 50 -0.20 -8.07 -2.01
C ALA A 50 0.42 -9.38 -2.50
N ARG A 51 0.33 -10.46 -1.71
CA ARG A 51 0.82 -11.80 -2.11
C ARG A 51 0.02 -12.46 -3.23
N ASN A 52 -1.21 -11.99 -3.47
CA ASN A 52 -2.10 -12.54 -4.48
C ASN A 52 -2.16 -11.67 -5.76
N ILE A 53 -1.46 -10.53 -5.77
CA ILE A 53 -1.41 -9.62 -6.92
C ILE A 53 -0.31 -10.09 -7.87
N ASP A 54 -0.72 -10.63 -9.01
CA ASP A 54 0.18 -11.09 -10.08
C ASP A 54 0.56 -9.94 -11.03
N ILE A 55 1.47 -9.09 -10.56
CA ILE A 55 2.02 -7.95 -11.29
C ILE A 55 3.55 -8.04 -11.31
N SER A 56 4.13 -8.00 -12.51
CA SER A 56 5.59 -7.97 -12.70
C SER A 56 6.17 -6.62 -12.26
N LYS A 57 7.49 -6.56 -12.12
CA LYS A 57 8.21 -5.32 -11.86
C LYS A 57 7.93 -4.25 -12.92
N GLU A 58 8.02 -4.60 -14.19
CA GLU A 58 7.85 -3.68 -15.32
C GLU A 58 6.42 -3.15 -15.36
N GLU A 59 5.43 -4.03 -15.17
CA GLU A 59 4.02 -3.65 -15.02
C GLU A 59 3.83 -2.68 -13.85
N PHE A 60 4.43 -2.95 -12.69
CA PHE A 60 4.34 -2.07 -11.52
C PHE A 60 5.01 -0.71 -11.75
N ILE A 61 6.17 -0.66 -12.42
CA ILE A 61 6.85 0.60 -12.75
C ILE A 61 6.01 1.42 -13.73
N LEU A 62 5.42 0.79 -14.74
CA LEU A 62 4.48 1.46 -15.65
C LEU A 62 3.29 2.03 -14.88
N ILE A 63 2.70 1.25 -13.98
CA ILE A 63 1.62 1.72 -13.10
C ILE A 63 2.08 2.93 -12.30
N CYS A 64 3.25 2.88 -11.66
CA CYS A 64 3.78 4.01 -10.88
C CYS A 64 3.94 5.26 -11.77
N ASP A 65 4.48 5.11 -12.97
CA ASP A 65 4.65 6.20 -13.93
C ASP A 65 3.31 6.84 -14.33
N SER A 66 2.26 6.03 -14.54
CA SER A 66 0.90 6.51 -14.84
C SER A 66 0.29 7.37 -13.73
N TYR A 67 0.82 7.29 -12.51
CA TYR A 67 0.39 8.07 -11.36
C TYR A 67 1.35 9.20 -11.00
N ASN A 68 2.48 9.34 -11.70
CA ASN A 68 3.46 10.38 -11.41
C ASN A 68 2.83 11.78 -11.57
N GLY A 69 2.79 12.56 -10.49
CA GLY A 69 2.19 13.89 -10.46
C GLY A 69 0.65 13.93 -10.37
N VAL A 70 -0.02 12.76 -10.31
CA VAL A 70 -1.48 12.65 -10.27
C VAL A 70 -1.98 11.99 -8.96
N ILE A 71 -1.06 11.56 -8.08
CA ILE A 71 -1.44 10.97 -6.79
C ILE A 71 -2.21 12.00 -5.95
N PRO A 72 -3.47 11.71 -5.61
CA PRO A 72 -4.32 12.64 -4.90
C PRO A 72 -4.07 12.45 -3.42
N SER A 73 -3.20 13.28 -2.86
CA SER A 73 -2.72 13.06 -1.49
C SER A 73 -3.77 13.18 -0.37
N LYS A 74 -5.07 13.44 -0.65
CA LYS A 74 -6.11 13.66 0.38
C LYS A 74 -7.56 13.32 -0.01
N SER A 75 -7.87 12.99 -1.26
CA SER A 75 -9.25 12.88 -1.76
C SER A 75 -9.65 11.43 -1.99
N ASP A 76 -10.81 11.07 -1.43
CA ASP A 76 -11.55 9.80 -1.59
C ASP A 76 -10.78 8.63 -2.24
N PRO A 77 -10.08 7.80 -1.46
CA PRO A 77 -9.30 6.68 -2.00
C PRO A 77 -10.17 5.67 -2.77
N LEU A 78 -11.48 5.59 -2.48
CA LEU A 78 -12.38 4.69 -3.19
C LEU A 78 -12.67 5.18 -4.61
N LEU A 79 -12.73 6.49 -4.83
CA LEU A 79 -12.85 7.05 -6.17
C LEU A 79 -11.64 6.64 -7.01
N TYR A 80 -10.43 6.80 -6.50
CA TYR A 80 -9.20 6.46 -7.21
C TYR A 80 -9.02 4.97 -7.45
N ALA A 81 -9.46 4.12 -6.52
CA ALA A 81 -9.51 2.68 -6.75
C ALA A 81 -10.52 2.30 -7.85
N ARG A 82 -11.63 3.04 -7.99
CA ARG A 82 -12.63 2.80 -9.04
C ARG A 82 -12.13 3.23 -10.42
N VAL A 83 -11.47 4.37 -10.51
CA VAL A 83 -10.93 4.91 -11.78
C VAL A 83 -9.50 4.44 -12.05
N PHE A 84 -9.03 3.41 -11.35
CA PHE A 84 -7.61 3.04 -11.32
C PHE A 84 -7.04 2.71 -12.70
N SER A 85 -7.79 1.97 -13.51
CA SER A 85 -7.40 1.58 -14.87
C SER A 85 -7.33 2.76 -15.84
N LEU A 86 -8.12 3.82 -15.64
CA LEU A 86 -8.24 4.92 -16.61
C LEU A 86 -6.92 5.67 -16.78
N ASN A 87 -6.23 6.00 -15.69
CA ASN A 87 -4.92 6.68 -15.77
C ASN A 87 -3.87 5.82 -16.48
N ILE A 88 -3.92 4.50 -16.27
CA ILE A 88 -2.99 3.56 -16.87
C ILE A 88 -3.28 3.41 -18.37
N GLU A 89 -4.55 3.27 -18.72
CA GLU A 89 -5.01 3.20 -20.10
C GLU A 89 -4.66 4.48 -20.86
N ASP A 90 -4.85 5.65 -20.27
CA ASP A 90 -4.48 6.94 -20.87
C ASP A 90 -2.97 7.04 -21.08
N ASN A 91 -2.15 6.66 -20.10
CA ASN A 91 -0.69 6.69 -20.24
C ASN A 91 -0.21 5.73 -21.37
N ILE A 92 -0.81 4.55 -21.47
CA ILE A 92 -0.53 3.60 -22.57
C ILE A 92 -0.92 4.23 -23.92
N LYS A 93 -2.14 4.75 -24.05
CA LYS A 93 -2.65 5.29 -25.33
C LYS A 93 -1.89 6.52 -25.79
N LEU A 94 -1.65 7.46 -24.88
CA LEU A 94 -1.12 8.79 -25.20
C LEU A 94 0.41 8.79 -25.24
N ASN A 95 1.07 8.04 -24.36
CA ASN A 95 2.52 8.10 -24.17
C ASN A 95 3.25 6.82 -24.58
N LYS A 96 2.55 5.78 -25.06
CA LYS A 96 3.16 4.49 -25.44
C LYS A 96 3.96 3.87 -24.29
N ALA A 97 3.43 4.00 -23.07
CA ALA A 97 4.11 3.55 -21.87
C ALA A 97 4.37 2.03 -21.87
N ASP A 98 3.46 1.26 -22.46
CA ASP A 98 3.58 -0.18 -22.70
C ASP A 98 4.82 -0.52 -23.53
N GLU A 99 5.06 0.19 -24.63
CA GLU A 99 6.27 0.03 -25.45
C GLU A 99 7.52 0.43 -24.68
N ARG A 100 7.48 1.56 -23.96
CA ARG A 100 8.62 2.10 -23.21
C ARG A 100 9.10 1.17 -22.09
N PHE A 101 8.17 0.48 -21.43
CA PHE A 101 8.48 -0.43 -20.33
C PHE A 101 8.45 -1.90 -20.73
N ALA A 102 8.28 -2.21 -22.03
CA ALA A 102 8.18 -3.57 -22.56
C ALA A 102 7.10 -4.42 -21.86
N VAL A 103 5.91 -3.83 -21.68
CA VAL A 103 4.75 -4.46 -21.04
C VAL A 103 3.65 -4.71 -22.08
N GLU A 104 2.99 -5.86 -22.00
CA GLU A 104 1.78 -6.14 -22.78
C GLU A 104 0.58 -5.36 -22.21
N GLY A 105 0.41 -4.11 -22.67
CA GLY A 105 -0.54 -3.15 -22.09
C GLY A 105 -1.98 -3.66 -22.00
N LYS A 106 -2.45 -4.41 -23.02
CA LYS A 106 -3.79 -5.01 -22.99
C LYS A 106 -3.94 -6.04 -21.86
N THR A 107 -2.95 -6.92 -21.69
CA THR A 107 -2.94 -7.93 -20.64
C THR A 107 -2.90 -7.29 -19.26
N LEU A 108 -2.11 -6.23 -19.09
CA LEU A 108 -2.07 -5.45 -17.84
C LEU A 108 -3.44 -4.85 -17.49
N LEU A 109 -4.11 -4.21 -18.44
CA LEU A 109 -5.44 -3.64 -18.22
C LEU A 109 -6.47 -4.71 -17.87
N GLU A 110 -6.44 -5.88 -18.53
CA GLU A 110 -7.30 -7.01 -18.20
C GLU A 110 -7.07 -7.55 -16.77
N LYS A 111 -5.81 -7.58 -16.30
CA LYS A 111 -5.49 -7.94 -14.91
C LYS A 111 -6.11 -6.93 -13.94
N ILE A 112 -5.91 -5.63 -14.18
CA ILE A 112 -6.41 -4.55 -13.33
C ILE A 112 -7.94 -4.54 -13.26
N GLU A 113 -8.62 -4.76 -14.39
CA GLU A 113 -10.08 -4.79 -14.41
C GLU A 113 -10.66 -5.93 -13.59
N LYS A 114 -9.96 -7.07 -13.50
CA LYS A 114 -10.36 -8.21 -12.68
C LYS A 114 -10.05 -8.03 -11.19
N MET A 115 -9.20 -7.06 -10.81
CA MET A 115 -8.87 -6.79 -9.42
C MET A 115 -10.07 -6.26 -8.66
N SER A 116 -10.23 -6.75 -7.43
CA SER A 116 -11.11 -6.17 -6.43
C SER A 116 -10.66 -4.75 -6.04
N ILE A 117 -11.58 -3.99 -5.44
CA ILE A 117 -11.26 -2.66 -4.90
C ILE A 117 -10.13 -2.74 -3.84
N ALA A 118 -10.09 -3.80 -3.05
CA ALA A 118 -9.06 -3.98 -2.02
C ALA A 118 -7.66 -4.16 -2.63
N GLU A 119 -7.54 -4.90 -3.73
CA GLU A 119 -6.28 -5.06 -4.47
C GLU A 119 -5.83 -3.75 -5.12
N ARG A 120 -6.76 -3.00 -5.71
CA ARG A 120 -6.45 -1.67 -6.30
C ARG A 120 -6.01 -0.66 -5.22
N LEU A 121 -6.63 -0.69 -4.04
CA LEU A 121 -6.18 0.11 -2.90
C LEU A 121 -4.79 -0.31 -2.41
N CYS A 122 -4.50 -1.61 -2.40
CA CYS A 122 -3.16 -2.12 -2.09
C CYS A 122 -2.10 -1.61 -3.07
N LEU A 123 -2.42 -1.54 -4.37
CA LEU A 123 -1.55 -0.93 -5.37
C LEU A 123 -1.38 0.57 -5.16
N LEU A 124 -2.46 1.31 -4.89
CA LEU A 124 -2.39 2.75 -4.59
C LEU A 124 -1.47 3.04 -3.40
N ASP A 125 -1.61 2.30 -2.30
CA ASP A 125 -0.72 2.40 -1.13
C ASP A 125 0.74 2.14 -1.53
N ALA A 126 1.00 1.11 -2.33
CA ALA A 126 2.35 0.79 -2.82
C ALA A 126 2.93 1.89 -3.73
N ILE A 127 2.12 2.49 -4.60
CA ILE A 127 2.50 3.60 -5.48
C ILE A 127 2.87 4.84 -4.65
N GLU A 128 2.04 5.20 -3.66
CA GLU A 128 2.35 6.31 -2.75
C GLU A 128 3.70 6.08 -2.04
N MET A 129 3.91 4.86 -1.55
CA MET A 129 5.16 4.49 -0.89
C MET A 129 6.35 4.52 -1.85
N PHE A 130 6.18 4.13 -3.12
CA PHE A 130 7.24 4.21 -4.13
C PHE A 130 7.78 5.63 -4.30
N PHE A 131 6.90 6.64 -4.29
CA PHE A 131 7.33 8.04 -4.44
C PHE A 131 7.88 8.65 -3.14
N VAL A 132 7.41 8.20 -1.98
CA VAL A 132 7.90 8.69 -0.68
C VAL A 132 9.25 8.07 -0.32
N LYS A 133 9.39 6.77 -0.51
CA LYS A 133 10.59 5.99 -0.20
C LYS A 133 11.36 5.83 -1.51
N LYS A 134 12.19 6.83 -1.86
CA LYS A 134 13.06 6.83 -3.06
C LYS A 134 13.60 5.41 -3.31
N PRO A 135 13.36 4.80 -4.48
CA PRO A 135 13.64 3.38 -4.68
C PRO A 135 15.14 3.17 -4.85
N GLU A 136 15.85 2.97 -3.75
CA GLU A 136 17.10 2.19 -3.72
C GLU A 136 16.80 0.68 -3.65
N ILE A 137 15.51 0.30 -3.59
CA ILE A 137 15.05 -1.07 -3.45
C ILE A 137 15.11 -1.78 -4.79
N GLN A 138 15.95 -2.82 -4.90
CA GLN A 138 15.87 -3.80 -5.97
C GLN A 138 14.74 -4.79 -5.67
N PHE A 139 13.89 -5.06 -6.66
CA PHE A 139 12.80 -6.04 -6.61
C PHE A 139 12.52 -6.57 -8.02
N ASP A 140 12.02 -7.80 -8.11
CA ASP A 140 11.63 -8.44 -9.38
C ASP A 140 10.11 -8.68 -9.47
N THR A 141 9.42 -8.70 -8.33
CA THR A 141 7.96 -8.83 -8.27
C THR A 141 7.32 -7.78 -7.38
N PHE A 142 6.02 -7.50 -7.59
CA PHE A 142 5.25 -6.62 -6.72
C PHE A 142 5.24 -7.10 -5.26
N GLN A 143 5.15 -8.42 -5.04
CA GLN A 143 5.19 -9.02 -3.71
C GLN A 143 6.50 -8.69 -2.99
N GLU A 144 7.64 -8.85 -3.67
CA GLU A 144 8.95 -8.53 -3.10
C GLU A 144 9.07 -7.04 -2.74
N PHE A 145 8.63 -6.17 -3.64
CA PHE A 145 8.58 -4.73 -3.37
C PHE A 145 7.79 -4.42 -2.10
N TYR A 146 6.57 -4.96 -1.98
CA TYR A 146 5.69 -4.70 -0.85
C TYR A 146 6.25 -5.25 0.47
N GLN A 147 6.86 -6.44 0.46
CA GLN A 147 7.52 -6.99 1.65
C GLN A 147 8.74 -6.15 2.08
N ASN A 148 9.50 -5.62 1.12
CA ASN A 148 10.62 -4.73 1.41
C ASN A 148 10.13 -3.39 2.01
N LEU A 149 9.01 -2.86 1.52
CA LEU A 149 8.38 -1.67 2.11
C LEU A 149 7.98 -1.88 3.58
N ILE A 150 7.34 -3.00 3.91
CA ILE A 150 6.93 -3.32 5.30
C ILE A 150 8.15 -3.38 6.22
N LYS A 151 9.24 -4.01 5.77
CA LYS A 151 10.49 -4.09 6.55
C LYS A 151 11.06 -2.70 6.84
N LEU A 152 11.10 -1.81 5.85
CA LEU A 152 11.59 -0.44 6.02
C LEU A 152 10.74 0.39 6.99
N ASN A 153 9.42 0.18 6.99
CA ASN A 153 8.53 0.87 7.91
C ASN A 153 8.61 0.33 9.35
N SER A 154 9.10 -0.90 9.54
CA SER A 154 9.30 -1.49 10.87
C SER A 154 10.62 -1.04 11.54
N GLN A 155 11.51 -0.38 10.81
CA GLN A 155 12.83 0.07 11.29
C GLN A 155 12.87 1.55 11.72
N ASN A 156 11.80 2.31 11.45
CA ASN A 156 11.66 3.73 11.81
C ASN A 156 10.68 3.92 12.98
#